data_AF-A0A450S2I0-F1
#
_entry.id   AF-A0A450S2I0-F1
#
_cell.length_a   1.000
_cell.length_b   1.000
_cell.length_c   1.000
_cell.angle_alpha   90.00
_cell.angle_beta   90.00
_cell.angle_gamma   90.00
#
_symmetry.space_group_name_H-M   'P 1'
#
loop_
_entity.id
_entity.type
_entity.pdbx_description
1 polymer ?
#
loop_
_entity_poly.entity_id
_entity_poly.type
_entity_poly.pdbx_seq_one_letter_code
_entity_poly.pdbx_strand_id
1 'polypeptide(L)'
;MELSQIIEEIHLIPPDRLPEIHEFIHSLRPSPKTPPDDGTKIMKFAGCWRDMTDGEFEDFSQEVAMRRKQAFSGRASEASPQTDKA
;
A
#
# COMPACT_ATOMS: atom_id res chain seq x y z
N MET A 1 14.50 27.21 -16.84
CA MET A 1 15.73 26.57 -17.35
C MET A 1 15.29 25.75 -18.54
N GLU A 2 15.76 26.11 -19.72
CA GLU A 2 15.36 25.44 -20.97
C GLU A 2 16.17 24.15 -21.16
N LEU A 3 15.62 23.17 -21.87
CA LEU A 3 16.29 21.88 -22.12
C LEU A 3 17.68 22.06 -22.74
N SER A 4 17.84 23.05 -23.62
CA SER A 4 19.13 23.40 -24.23
C SER A 4 20.19 23.75 -23.19
N GLN A 5 19.83 24.55 -22.19
CA GLN A 5 20.74 24.94 -21.11
C GLN A 5 21.16 23.74 -20.26
N ILE A 6 20.24 22.79 -20.02
CA ILE A 6 20.56 21.56 -19.27
C ILE A 6 21.56 20.68 -20.02
N ILE A 7 21.38 20.54 -21.34
CA ILE A 7 22.28 19.73 -22.18
C ILE A 7 23.67 20.35 -22.25
N GLU A 8 23.76 21.67 -22.36
CA GLU A 8 25.03 22.40 -22.33
C GLU A 8 25.79 22.16 -21.02
N GLU A 9 25.12 22.25 -19.87
CA GLU A 9 25.71 21.96 -18.56
C GLU A 9 26.20 20.51 -18.46
N ILE A 10 25.45 19.52 -18.97
CA ILE A 10 25.86 18.11 -18.97
C ILE A 10 27.13 17.90 -19.80
N HIS A 11 27.32 18.64 -20.91
CA HIS A 11 28.53 18.53 -21.74
C HIS A 11 29.79 19.09 -21.07
N LEU A 12 29.66 19.94 -20.06
CA LEU A 12 30.80 20.48 -19.29
C LEU A 12 31.31 19.48 -18.23
N ILE A 13 30.61 18.38 -18.00
CA ILE A 13 30.94 17.42 -16.96
C ILE A 13 32.11 16.52 -17.42
N PRO A 14 33.12 16.30 -16.55
CA PRO A 14 34.21 15.37 -16.83
C PRO A 14 33.73 13.95 -17.17
N PRO A 15 34.36 13.24 -18.13
CA PRO A 15 33.91 11.91 -18.58
C PRO A 15 33.80 10.86 -17.48
N ASP A 16 34.65 10.94 -16.46
CA ASP A 16 34.67 10.07 -15.28
C ASP A 16 33.44 10.23 -14.37
N ARG A 17 32.72 11.35 -14.49
CA ARG A 17 31.50 11.64 -13.73
C ARG A 17 30.21 11.41 -14.51
N LEU A 18 30.30 11.19 -15.82
CA LEU A 18 29.14 10.85 -16.66
C LEU A 18 28.35 9.62 -16.16
N PRO A 19 28.99 8.56 -15.60
CA PRO A 19 28.24 7.44 -15.02
C PRO A 19 27.29 7.85 -13.88
N GLU A 20 27.75 8.71 -12.97
CA GLU A 20 26.95 9.21 -11.84
C GLU A 20 25.77 10.05 -12.32
N ILE A 21 26.00 10.91 -13.30
CA ILE A 21 24.96 11.74 -13.93
C ILE A 21 23.93 10.87 -14.66
N HIS A 22 24.40 9.83 -15.36
CA HIS A 22 23.52 8.88 -16.03
C HIS A 22 22.62 8.15 -15.03
N GLU A 23 23.16 7.66 -13.91
CA GLU A 23 22.37 7.04 -12.84
C GLU A 23 21.36 8.01 -12.24
N PHE A 24 21.77 9.25 -11.96
CA PHE A 24 20.88 10.28 -11.43
C PHE A 24 19.72 10.57 -12.39
N ILE A 25 19.99 10.82 -13.68
CA ILE A 25 18.96 11.05 -14.70
C ILE A 25 18.02 9.83 -14.79
N HIS A 26 18.55 8.61 -14.69
CA HIS A 26 17.76 7.40 -14.69
C HIS A 26 16.82 7.32 -13.47
N SER A 27 17.28 7.76 -12.30
CA SER A 27 16.46 7.80 -11.07
C SER A 27 15.29 8.78 -11.15
N LEU A 28 15.42 9.84 -11.96
CA LEU A 28 14.36 10.82 -12.19
C LEU A 28 13.27 10.31 -13.14
N ARG A 29 13.51 9.21 -13.87
CA ARG A 29 12.49 8.64 -14.74
C ARG A 29 11.36 8.09 -13.86
N PRO A 30 10.11 8.52 -14.07
CA PRO A 30 8.98 7.85 -13.45
C PRO A 30 8.99 6.40 -13.92
N SER A 31 9.25 5.48 -13.00
CA SER A 31 9.07 4.06 -13.29
C SER A 31 7.63 3.87 -13.78
N PRO A 32 7.38 3.25 -14.95
CA PRO A 32 6.03 2.89 -15.34
C PRO A 32 5.51 1.98 -14.25
N LYS A 33 4.57 2.49 -13.42
CA LYS A 33 3.99 1.86 -12.22
C LYS A 33 4.18 0.33 -12.19
N THR A 34 5.36 -0.11 -11.82
CA THR A 34 5.61 -1.48 -11.45
C THR A 34 5.68 -1.33 -9.94
N PRO A 35 4.58 -1.59 -9.22
CA PRO A 35 4.64 -1.55 -7.77
C PRO A 35 5.83 -2.43 -7.33
N PRO A 36 6.67 -1.95 -6.41
CA PRO A 36 7.93 -2.59 -6.06
C PRO A 36 7.65 -3.99 -5.51
N ASP A 37 7.76 -5.03 -6.33
CA ASP A 37 7.61 -6.46 -5.97
C ASP A 37 6.61 -6.74 -4.83
N ASP A 38 5.49 -6.01 -4.82
CA ASP A 38 4.51 -6.14 -3.76
C ASP A 38 3.59 -7.33 -4.06
N GLY A 39 3.63 -7.84 -5.29
CA GLY A 39 3.01 -9.10 -5.69
C GLY A 39 3.50 -10.25 -4.81
N THR A 40 4.80 -10.37 -4.56
CA THR A 40 5.35 -11.41 -3.68
C THR A 40 4.91 -11.23 -2.23
N LYS A 41 4.84 -9.98 -1.73
CA LYS A 41 4.36 -9.66 -0.38
C LYS A 41 2.85 -9.84 -0.20
N ILE A 42 2.05 -9.63 -1.24
CA ILE A 42 0.60 -9.85 -1.24
C ILE A 42 0.30 -11.36 -1.39
N MET A 43 1.06 -12.05 -2.25
CA MET A 43 0.91 -13.49 -2.50
C MET A 43 1.35 -14.36 -1.32
N LYS A 44 2.21 -13.86 -0.40
CA LYS A 44 2.61 -14.63 0.79
C LYS A 44 1.45 -15.03 1.71
N PHE A 45 0.30 -14.36 1.58
CA PHE A 45 -0.93 -14.68 2.31
C PHE A 45 -1.99 -15.34 1.41
N ALA A 46 -1.72 -15.53 0.12
CA ALA A 46 -2.67 -16.20 -0.77
C ALA A 46 -2.73 -17.69 -0.41
N GLY A 47 -3.94 -18.20 -0.18
CA GLY A 47 -4.14 -19.61 0.14
C GLY A 47 -3.95 -20.00 1.60
N CYS A 48 -3.56 -19.07 2.49
CA CYS A 48 -3.34 -19.39 3.90
C CYS A 48 -4.59 -19.95 4.63
N TRP A 49 -5.79 -19.65 4.13
CA TRP A 49 -7.04 -20.24 4.65
C TRP A 49 -7.26 -21.68 4.19
N ARG A 50 -6.66 -22.06 3.04
CA ARG A 50 -6.73 -23.41 2.48
C ARG A 50 -5.79 -24.37 3.21
N ASP A 51 -4.77 -23.83 3.87
CA ASP A 51 -3.81 -24.57 4.68
C ASP A 51 -4.30 -24.79 6.13
N MET A 52 -5.37 -24.10 6.54
CA MET A 52 -6.02 -24.30 7.84
C MET A 52 -6.95 -25.50 7.77
N THR A 53 -7.03 -26.25 8.88
CA THR A 53 -8.09 -27.24 9.06
C THR A 53 -9.44 -26.54 9.29
N ASP A 54 -10.55 -27.24 9.03
CA ASP A 54 -11.89 -26.69 9.24
C ASP A 54 -12.11 -26.24 10.70
N GLY A 55 -11.50 -26.94 11.67
CA GLY A 55 -11.56 -26.56 13.09
C GLY A 55 -10.80 -25.26 13.39
N GLU A 56 -9.56 -25.12 12.88
CA GLU A 56 -8.77 -23.89 13.04
C GLU A 56 -9.45 -22.69 12.39
N PHE A 57 -10.09 -22.90 11.23
CA PHE A 57 -10.84 -21.85 10.55
C PHE A 57 -12.09 -21.43 11.33
N GLU A 58 -12.83 -22.38 11.90
CA GLU A 58 -14.03 -22.11 12.71
C GLU A 58 -13.67 -21.35 13.99
N ASP A 59 -12.63 -21.80 14.72
CA ASP A 59 -12.15 -21.14 15.94
C ASP A 59 -11.72 -19.69 15.65
N PHE A 60 -10.94 -19.48 14.58
CA PHE A 60 -10.54 -18.15 14.13
C PHE A 60 -11.74 -17.27 13.75
N SER A 61 -12.73 -17.83 13.05
CA SER A 61 -13.94 -17.12 12.64
C SER A 61 -14.76 -16.65 13.83
N GLN A 62 -14.90 -17.49 14.86
CA GLN A 62 -15.58 -17.14 16.10
C GLN A 62 -14.86 -16.03 16.87
N GLU A 63 -13.53 -16.09 16.94
CA GLU A 63 -12.71 -15.06 17.57
C GLU A 63 -12.87 -13.70 16.87
N VAL A 64 -12.80 -13.67 15.53
CA VAL A 64 -13.00 -12.45 14.73
C VAL A 64 -14.40 -11.87 14.97
N ALA A 65 -15.44 -12.71 14.99
CA ALA A 65 -16.81 -12.28 15.25
C ALA A 65 -16.95 -11.67 16.65
N MET A 66 -16.37 -12.30 17.67
CA MET A 66 -16.38 -11.80 19.05
C MET A 66 -15.70 -10.43 19.16
N ARG A 67 -14.49 -10.30 18.61
CA ARG A 67 -13.71 -9.04 18.63
C ARG A 67 -14.45 -7.91 17.92
N ARG A 68 -15.10 -8.18 16.78
CA ARG A 68 -15.94 -7.19 16.08
C ARG A 68 -17.12 -6.76 16.93
N LYS A 69 -17.83 -7.70 17.53
CA LYS A 69 -18.96 -7.41 18.42
C LYS A 69 -18.52 -6.53 19.60
N GLN A 70 -17.36 -6.80 20.18
CA GLN A 70 -16.78 -6.00 21.26
C GLN A 70 -16.37 -4.60 20.80
N ALA A 71 -15.61 -4.48 19.70
CA ALA A 71 -15.13 -3.21 19.17
C ALA A 71 -16.26 -2.24 18.77
N PHE A 72 -17.43 -2.78 18.38
CA PHE A 72 -18.59 -1.99 17.96
C PHE A 72 -19.75 -2.01 18.97
N SER A 73 -19.55 -2.57 20.17
CA SER A 73 -20.57 -2.66 21.22
C SER A 73 -21.15 -1.31 21.66
N GLY A 74 -20.35 -0.24 21.61
CA GLY A 74 -20.78 1.11 21.96
C GLY A 74 -21.49 1.90 20.85
N ARG A 75 -21.63 1.36 19.64
CA ARG A 75 -22.24 2.10 18.51
C ARG A 75 -23.76 1.99 18.42
N ALA A 76 -24.36 1.03 19.13
CA ALA A 76 -25.81 0.81 19.10
C ALA A 76 -26.59 1.66 20.12
N SER A 77 -25.93 2.27 21.11
CA SER A 77 -26.60 3.01 22.19
C SER A 77 -26.91 4.48 21.88
N GLU A 78 -26.53 5.00 20.71
CA GLU A 78 -26.79 6.40 20.31
C GLU A 78 -27.92 6.55 19.27
N ALA A 79 -28.73 5.51 19.06
CA ALA A 79 -29.99 5.64 18.33
C ALA A 79 -31.15 5.79 19.33
N SER A 80 -31.26 6.97 19.96
CA SER A 80 -32.51 7.38 20.61
C SER A 80 -33.56 7.66 19.54
N PRO A 81 -34.81 7.17 19.69
CA PRO A 81 -35.87 7.46 18.74
C PRO A 81 -36.27 8.93 18.88
N GLN A 82 -36.01 9.73 17.84
CA GLN A 82 -36.61 11.05 17.68
C GLN A 82 -38.12 10.85 17.51
N THR A 83 -38.88 10.98 18.60
CA THR A 83 -40.34 11.08 18.53
C THR A 83 -40.71 12.49 18.04
N ASP A 84 -40.96 12.63 16.74
CA ASP A 84 -41.70 13.78 16.23
C ASP A 84 -43.17 13.65 16.67
N LYS A 85 -43.58 14.54 17.59
CA LYS A 85 -44.99 14.74 17.92
C LYS A 85 -45.62 15.69 16.88
N ALA A 86 -46.71 15.21 16.30
CA ALA A 86 -47.66 15.95 15.47
C ALA A 86 -48.40 17.05 16.25
#